data_AF-A0A143DEB6-F1
#
_entry.id   AF-A0A143DEB6-F1
#
_cell.length_a   1.000
_cell.length_b   1.000
_cell.length_c   1.000
_cell.angle_alpha   90.00
_cell.angle_beta   90.00
_cell.angle_gamma   90.00
#
_symmetry.space_group_name_H-M   'P 1'
#
loop_
_entity.id
_entity.type
_entity.pdbx_description
1 polymer ?
#
loop_
_entity_poly.entity_id
_entity_poly.type
_entity_poly.pdbx_seq_one_letter_code
_entity_poly.pdbx_strand_id
1 'polypeptide(L)'
;MSATPTASHAWNLFSLTMENRFGSAWRGLVEPDSVVALAEEIAVGFGGMVSPVDAAGQEPDPHDATLWRFPDGSCVATGAFGLRREIPLPRQVVC
;
A
#
# COMPACT_ATOMS: atom_id res chain seq x y z
N MET A 1 12.77 -15.19 16.61
CA MET A 1 12.87 -14.74 15.21
C MET A 1 11.94 -13.54 15.09
N SER A 2 12.46 -12.31 14.96
CA SER A 2 11.61 -11.15 14.68
C SER A 2 11.09 -11.32 13.26
N ALA A 3 9.79 -11.59 13.10
CA ALA A 3 9.19 -11.61 11.77
C ALA A 3 9.30 -10.19 11.20
N THR A 4 10.09 -10.02 10.14
CA THR A 4 10.20 -8.73 9.46
C THR A 4 8.84 -8.37 8.88
N PRO A 5 8.26 -7.20 9.21
CA PRO A 5 7.01 -6.74 8.61
C PRO A 5 7.15 -6.64 7.09
N THR A 6 6.08 -7.00 6.37
CA THR A 6 6.06 -7.05 4.90
C THR A 6 4.79 -6.39 4.37
N ALA A 7 4.79 -6.04 3.09
CA ALA A 7 3.64 -5.59 2.33
C ALA A 7 2.40 -6.49 2.51
N SER A 8 2.61 -7.81 2.60
CA SER A 8 1.51 -8.75 2.77
C SER A 8 0.89 -8.67 4.16
N HIS A 9 1.69 -8.44 5.20
CA HIS A 9 1.17 -8.24 6.55
C HIS A 9 0.35 -6.95 6.65
N ALA A 10 0.85 -5.84 6.08
CA ALA A 10 0.13 -4.57 6.01
C ALA A 10 -1.19 -4.70 5.24
N TRP A 11 -1.15 -5.32 4.05
CA TRP A 11 -2.34 -5.55 3.23
C TRP A 11 -3.40 -6.42 3.92
N ASN A 12 -2.96 -7.49 4.61
CA ASN A 12 -3.86 -8.36 5.36
C ASN A 12 -4.54 -7.58 6.50
N LEU A 13 -3.78 -6.83 7.30
CA LEU A 13 -4.34 -6.06 8.40
C LEU A 13 -5.35 -5.03 7.89
N PHE A 14 -5.02 -4.32 6.81
CA PHE A 14 -5.93 -3.35 6.20
C PHE A 14 -7.24 -4.02 5.74
N SER A 15 -7.14 -5.11 5.00
CA SER A 15 -8.30 -5.82 4.46
C SER A 15 -9.20 -6.31 5.60
N LEU A 16 -8.62 -6.93 6.62
CA LEU A 16 -9.34 -7.41 7.80
C LEU A 16 -9.97 -6.25 8.60
N THR A 17 -9.27 -5.13 8.75
CA THR A 17 -9.79 -3.96 9.46
C THR A 17 -11.01 -3.38 8.74
N MET A 18 -10.91 -3.20 7.42
CA MET A 18 -12.00 -2.65 6.62
C MET A 18 -13.21 -3.59 6.59
N GLU A 19 -13.00 -4.88 6.36
CA GLU A 19 -14.07 -5.87 6.31
C GLU A 19 -14.74 -6.06 7.67
N ASN A 20 -14.00 -6.04 8.77
CA ASN A 20 -14.56 -6.20 10.11
C ASN A 20 -15.37 -4.96 10.54
N ARG A 21 -14.88 -3.75 10.22
CA ARG A 21 -15.53 -2.50 10.64
C ARG A 21 -16.72 -2.11 9.77
N PHE A 22 -16.63 -2.35 8.46
CA PHE A 22 -17.58 -1.80 7.48
C PHE A 22 -18.23 -2.88 6.59
N GLY A 23 -17.88 -4.15 6.77
CA GLY A 23 -18.37 -5.26 5.95
C GLY A 23 -17.71 -5.32 4.57
N SER A 24 -18.09 -6.32 3.77
CA SER A 24 -17.52 -6.56 2.43
C SER A 24 -17.81 -5.45 1.41
N ALA A 25 -18.84 -4.64 1.63
CA ALA A 25 -19.26 -3.54 0.77
C ALA A 25 -18.56 -2.21 1.06
N TRP A 26 -17.56 -2.19 1.94
CA TRP A 26 -16.90 -0.96 2.43
C TRP A 26 -16.41 -0.02 1.32
N ARG A 27 -16.01 -0.58 0.16
CA ARG A 27 -15.49 0.19 -0.99
C ARG A 27 -16.47 1.22 -1.56
N GLY A 28 -17.78 1.01 -1.36
CA GLY A 28 -18.81 1.96 -1.78
C GLY A 28 -19.43 2.75 -0.62
N LEU A 29 -18.95 2.56 0.61
CA LEU A 29 -19.54 3.11 1.83
C LEU A 29 -18.59 4.04 2.60
N VAL A 30 -17.28 3.85 2.43
CA VAL A 30 -16.26 4.62 3.14
C VAL A 30 -15.67 5.66 2.18
N GLU A 31 -15.60 6.90 2.64
CA GLU A 31 -15.00 8.00 1.88
C GLU A 31 -13.53 7.69 1.53
N PRO A 32 -13.09 7.96 0.28
CA PRO A 32 -11.75 7.67 -0.18
C PRO A 32 -10.64 8.18 0.74
N ASP A 33 -10.75 9.40 1.27
CA ASP A 33 -9.77 9.98 2.18
C ASP A 33 -9.59 9.18 3.48
N SER A 34 -10.69 8.61 4.00
CA SER A 34 -10.63 7.77 5.19
C SER A 34 -9.94 6.43 4.91
N VAL A 35 -10.12 5.91 3.69
CA VAL A 35 -9.47 4.69 3.21
C VAL A 35 -7.96 4.93 3.07
N VAL A 36 -7.57 6.06 2.46
CA VAL A 36 -6.17 6.48 2.30
C VAL A 36 -5.50 6.65 3.66
N ALA A 37 -6.12 7.42 4.57
CA ALA A 37 -5.54 7.69 5.88
C ALA A 37 -5.25 6.41 6.67
N LEU A 38 -6.19 5.45 6.69
CA LEU A 38 -5.97 4.15 7.35
C LEU A 38 -4.88 3.33 6.65
N ALA A 39 -4.87 3.32 5.32
CA ALA A 39 -3.88 2.59 4.54
C ALA A 39 -2.46 3.11 4.80
N GLU A 40 -2.28 4.43 4.87
CA GLU A 40 -1.01 5.08 5.20
C GLU A 40 -0.60 4.84 6.66
N GLU A 41 -1.54 4.93 7.61
CA GLU A 41 -1.27 4.63 9.03
C GLU A 41 -0.74 3.21 9.19
N ILE A 42 -1.34 2.24 8.51
CA ILE A 42 -0.88 0.84 8.51
C ILE A 42 0.49 0.72 7.84
N ALA A 43 0.71 1.37 6.70
CA ALA A 43 2.01 1.32 6.02
C ALA A 43 3.13 1.85 6.94
N VAL A 44 2.92 2.99 7.61
CA VAL A 44 3.84 3.56 8.59
C VAL A 44 4.03 2.63 9.79
N GLY A 45 2.96 2.06 10.33
CA GLY A 45 3.01 1.14 11.49
C GLY A 45 3.80 -0.14 11.22
N PHE A 46 3.89 -0.56 9.96
CA PHE A 46 4.72 -1.70 9.51
C PHE A 46 6.15 -1.28 9.09
N GLY A 47 6.55 -0.03 9.32
CA GLY A 47 7.87 0.49 8.98
C GLY A 47 8.05 0.78 7.49
N GLY A 48 6.96 1.01 6.77
CA GLY A 48 6.98 1.45 5.39
C GLY A 48 7.57 2.86 5.26
N MET A 49 8.38 3.07 4.23
CA MET A 49 8.90 4.38 3.84
C MET A 49 8.35 4.76 2.48
N VAL A 50 7.98 6.04 2.30
CA VAL A 50 7.53 6.55 1.00
C VAL A 50 8.65 6.41 -0.03
N SER A 51 8.35 5.80 -1.16
CA SER A 51 9.26 5.71 -2.29
C SER A 51 9.28 7.05 -3.02
N PRO A 52 10.46 7.61 -3.34
CA PRO A 52 10.55 8.85 -4.12
C PRO A 52 10.17 8.64 -5.60
N VAL A 53 9.96 7.40 -6.00
CA VAL A 53 9.53 7.01 -7.35
C VAL A 53 8.32 6.10 -7.26
N ASP A 54 7.47 6.12 -8.28
CA ASP A 54 6.36 5.20 -8.48
C ASP A 54 6.83 3.79 -8.89
N ALA A 55 5.87 2.92 -9.20
CA ALA A 55 6.11 1.56 -9.65
C ALA A 55 6.93 1.45 -10.95
N ALA A 56 6.87 2.48 -11.79
CA ALA A 56 7.57 2.59 -13.06
C ALA A 56 8.97 3.22 -12.91
N GLY A 57 9.34 3.67 -11.72
CA GLY A 57 10.61 4.34 -11.46
C GLY A 57 10.60 5.82 -11.87
N GLN A 58 9.42 6.42 -12.01
CA GLN A 58 9.22 7.83 -12.34
C GLN A 58 8.85 8.62 -11.06
N GLU A 59 9.08 9.93 -11.06
CA GLU A 59 8.60 10.78 -9.95
C GLU A 59 7.08 10.63 -9.81
N PRO A 60 6.57 10.36 -8.60
CA PRO A 60 5.15 10.12 -8.40
C PRO A 60 4.35 11.37 -8.75
N ASP A 61 3.29 11.20 -9.55
CA ASP A 61 2.32 12.26 -9.75
C ASP A 61 1.57 12.51 -8.43
N PRO A 62 1.35 13.78 -8.00
CA PRO A 62 0.65 14.08 -6.77
C PRO A 62 -0.82 13.63 -6.75
N HIS A 63 -1.39 13.24 -7.90
CA HIS A 63 -2.72 12.60 -7.97
C HIS A 63 -2.66 11.07 -7.98
N ASP A 64 -1.47 10.47 -8.05
CA ASP A 64 -1.28 9.02 -8.06
C ASP A 64 -1.17 8.42 -6.66
N ALA A 65 -1.25 7.10 -6.59
CA ALA A 65 -1.12 6.35 -5.35
C ALA A 65 0.28 6.49 -4.73
N THR A 66 0.36 6.71 -3.42
CA THR A 66 1.63 6.77 -2.69
C THR A 66 2.26 5.38 -2.62
N LEU A 67 3.45 5.21 -3.17
CA LEU A 67 4.20 3.96 -3.08
C LEU A 67 5.00 3.88 -1.78
N TRP A 68 4.87 2.77 -1.06
CA TRP A 68 5.57 2.49 0.19
C TRP A 68 6.47 1.27 0.05
N ARG A 69 7.68 1.35 0.60
CA ARG A 69 8.67 0.28 0.63
C ARG A 69 8.92 -0.19 2.06
N PHE A 70 8.81 -1.49 2.29
CA PHE A 70 8.99 -2.12 3.60
C PHE A 70 10.43 -2.62 3.81
N PRO A 71 10.81 -2.95 5.07
CA PRO A 71 12.16 -3.40 5.39
C PRO A 71 12.59 -4.70 4.69
N ASP A 72 11.64 -5.57 4.30
CA ASP A 72 11.91 -6.78 3.52
C ASP A 72 12.12 -6.49 2.01
N GLY A 73 11.97 -5.24 1.58
CA GLY A 73 12.06 -4.82 0.19
C GLY A 73 10.76 -4.96 -0.61
N SER A 74 9.69 -5.46 0.01
CA SER A 74 8.36 -5.49 -0.62
C SER A 74 7.73 -4.09 -0.67
N CYS A 75 6.78 -3.90 -1.58
CA CYS A 75 6.13 -2.60 -1.78
C CYS A 75 4.60 -2.69 -1.82
N VAL A 76 3.93 -1.61 -1.44
CA VAL A 76 2.49 -1.40 -1.61
C VAL A 76 2.20 0.03 -2.05
N ALA A 77 1.18 0.20 -2.87
CA ALA A 77 0.63 1.50 -3.17
C ALA A 77 -0.60 1.77 -2.30
N THR A 78 -0.71 2.97 -1.73
CA THR A 78 -1.90 3.45 -1.01
C THR A 78 -2.61 4.50 -1.85
N GLY A 79 -3.92 4.38 -2.00
CA GLY A 79 -4.74 5.37 -2.70
C GLY A 79 -6.21 5.27 -2.32
N ALA A 80 -7.09 5.93 -3.10
CA ALA A 80 -8.53 5.98 -2.86
C ALA A 80 -9.20 4.59 -2.69
N PHE A 81 -8.59 3.54 -3.25
CA PHE A 81 -9.08 2.16 -3.18
C PHE A 81 -8.38 1.30 -2.10
N GLY A 82 -7.57 1.91 -1.25
CA GLY A 82 -6.82 1.26 -0.16
C GLY A 82 -5.43 0.79 -0.56
N LEU A 83 -4.98 -0.28 0.09
CA LEU A 83 -3.68 -0.91 -0.15
C LEU A 83 -3.73 -1.84 -1.38
N ARG A 84 -2.89 -1.56 -2.36
CA ARG A 84 -2.60 -2.46 -3.48
C ARG A 84 -1.19 -2.99 -3.34
N ARG A 85 -1.05 -4.32 -3.33
CA ARG A 85 0.26 -4.96 -3.46
C ARG A 85 0.74 -4.73 -4.88
N GLU A 86 1.85 -4.01 -5.03
CA GLU A 86 2.50 -3.93 -6.32
C GLU A 86 3.33 -5.19 -6.52
N ILE A 87 3.00 -5.92 -7.58
CA ILE A 87 3.87 -6.98 -8.07
C ILE A 87 5.08 -6.23 -8.63
N PRO A 88 6.32 -6.53 -8.20
CA PRO A 88 7.48 -5.90 -8.79
C PRO A 88 7.43 -6.19 -10.29
N LEU A 89 7.24 -5.14 -11.11
CA LEU A 89 7.31 -5.28 -12.55
C LEU A 89 8.69 -5.87 -12.86
N PRO A 90 8.77 -6.91 -13.72
CA PRO A 90 10.06 -7.44 -14.11
C PRO A 90 10.87 -6.29 -14.69
N ARG A 91 12.08 -6.07 -14.14
CA ARG A 91 13.09 -5.14 -14.67
C ARG A 91 12.99 -5.15 -16.19
N GLN A 92 12.60 -4.03 -16.79
CA GLN A 92 12.64 -3.90 -18.24
C GLN A 92 14.08 -4.19 -18.67
N VAL A 93 14.26 -5.28 -19.42
CA VAL A 93 15.45 -5.53 -20.20
C VAL A 93 15.45 -4.44 -21.27
N VAL A 94 16.27 -3.42 -21.07
CA VAL A 94 16.58 -2.43 -22.09
C VAL A 94 17.35 -3.16 -23.19
N CYS A 95 16.76 -3.26 -24.38
CA CYS A 95 17.43 -3.71 -25.60
C CYS A 95 18.51 -2.71 -26.03
#